data_AF-A0A2K9PQZ5-F1
#
_entry.id   AF-A0A2K9PQZ5-F1
#
_cell.length_a   1.000
_cell.length_b   1.000
_cell.length_c   1.000
_cell.angle_alpha   90.00
_cell.angle_beta   90.00
_cell.angle_gamma   90.00
#
_symmetry.space_group_name_H-M   'P 1'
#
loop_
_entity.id
_entity.type
_entity.pdbx_description
1 polymer ?
#
loop_
_entity_poly.entity_id
_entity_poly.type
_entity_poly.pdbx_seq_one_letter_code
_entity_poly.pdbx_strand_id
1 'polypeptide(L)'
;MKILCLIILFLNTVSYGQEIRYVNAKNGLNIREKPNLDSRKIGALNYLEKIEVAKKTGIKLSITDNGKKIQGEWLKVFVTKKNAIVTGYVFDGYLINKKSESDINEWSINDFIVEYPKNYETEVKSNIEYERGQWKGVPNPFIATYRGNYIGDYHHIDFEDSDGRIYDFGFGQNDFGSISLFDKKELNDSPEYLGKSFKIFWEWKMSSFPCCSGDYETVKAYLPSIVKLEILEN
;
A
#
# COMPACT_ATOMS: atom_id res chain seq x y z
N MET A 1 -52.59 4.34 29.80
CA MET A 1 -51.49 5.27 29.45
C MET A 1 -50.16 4.58 29.70
N LYS A 2 -49.73 3.76 28.74
CA LYS A 2 -48.43 3.10 28.70
C LYS A 2 -47.71 3.66 27.48
N ILE A 3 -46.87 4.68 27.67
CA ILE A 3 -45.78 5.10 26.78
C ILE A 3 -45.03 6.11 27.66
N LEU A 4 -44.14 5.59 28.50
CA LEU A 4 -43.22 6.39 29.29
C LEU A 4 -41.82 5.87 28.96
N CYS A 5 -40.99 6.79 28.48
CA CYS A 5 -39.53 6.67 28.33
C CYS A 5 -39.01 5.61 27.34
N LEU A 6 -39.00 5.96 26.05
CA LEU A 6 -38.14 5.33 25.05
C LEU A 6 -37.39 6.41 24.25
N ILE A 7 -36.71 7.32 24.96
CA ILE A 7 -35.90 8.41 24.37
C ILE A 7 -34.58 8.57 25.14
N ILE A 8 -33.78 7.52 25.31
CA ILE A 8 -32.36 7.64 25.69
C ILE A 8 -31.60 6.43 25.13
N LEU A 9 -31.14 6.48 23.88
CA LEU A 9 -30.06 5.62 23.34
C LEU A 9 -29.60 6.08 21.95
N PHE A 10 -29.37 7.38 21.77
CA PHE A 10 -28.39 7.87 20.79
C PHE A 10 -27.19 8.40 21.57
N LEU A 11 -26.52 7.49 22.28
CA LEU A 11 -25.13 7.70 22.65
C LEU A 11 -24.37 7.68 21.33
N ASN A 12 -24.05 8.86 20.82
CA ASN A 12 -23.14 9.04 19.70
C ASN A 12 -21.82 8.35 20.06
N THR A 13 -21.62 7.13 19.56
CA THR A 13 -20.32 6.51 19.53
C THR A 13 -19.51 7.29 18.51
N VAL A 14 -18.83 8.34 18.99
CA VAL A 14 -17.79 9.00 18.20
C VAL A 14 -16.68 7.97 18.04
N SER A 15 -16.74 7.23 16.94
CA SER A 15 -15.69 6.32 16.53
C SER A 15 -14.49 7.19 16.17
N TYR A 16 -13.51 7.28 17.08
CA TYR A 16 -12.20 7.81 16.73
C TYR A 16 -11.51 6.77 15.85
N GLY A 17 -11.72 6.87 14.54
CA GLY A 17 -10.91 6.15 13.58
C GLY A 17 -9.44 6.51 13.78
N GLN A 18 -8.58 5.51 13.88
CA GLN A 18 -7.13 5.72 13.93
C GLN A 18 -6.69 6.33 12.59
N GLU A 19 -6.21 7.57 12.60
CA GLU A 19 -5.67 8.21 11.40
C GLU A 19 -4.24 7.73 11.19
N ILE A 20 -4.04 6.95 10.13
CA ILE A 20 -2.73 6.43 9.73
C ILE A 20 -2.10 7.41 8.74
N ARG A 21 -0.81 7.71 8.93
CA ARG A 21 0.01 8.51 8.02
C ARG A 21 1.34 7.82 7.76
N TYR A 22 2.05 8.27 6.74
CA TYR A 22 3.40 7.78 6.40
C TYR A 22 4.37 8.94 6.31
N VAL A 23 5.62 8.70 6.70
CA VAL A 23 6.68 9.70 6.61
C VAL A 23 7.07 9.93 5.15
N ASN A 24 7.02 11.19 4.72
CA ASN A 24 7.44 11.65 3.40
C ASN A 24 8.64 12.61 3.47
N ALA A 25 9.62 12.26 4.31
CA ALA A 25 10.92 12.94 4.38
C ALA A 25 12.03 11.93 4.08
N LYS A 26 12.78 12.15 2.99
CA LYS A 26 13.83 11.21 2.52
C LYS A 26 14.90 10.91 3.60
N ASN A 27 15.21 11.89 4.43
CA ASN A 27 16.17 11.77 5.54
C ASN A 27 15.51 11.35 6.87
N GLY A 28 14.26 10.89 6.84
CA GLY A 28 13.46 10.58 8.02
C GLY A 28 12.87 11.82 8.70
N LEU A 29 12.04 11.58 9.72
CA LEU A 29 11.30 12.60 10.45
C LEU A 29 11.56 12.51 11.95
N ASN A 30 12.02 13.59 12.56
CA ASN A 30 12.31 13.62 13.99
C ASN A 30 11.02 13.61 14.83
N ILE A 31 11.02 12.81 15.89
CA ILE A 31 10.02 12.85 16.96
C ILE A 31 10.54 13.78 18.05
N ARG A 32 9.72 14.76 18.45
CA ARG A 32 10.07 15.76 19.46
C ARG A 32 9.23 15.64 20.71
N GLU A 33 9.78 16.08 21.83
CA GLU A 33 9.11 16.07 23.13
C GLU A 33 7.95 17.08 23.22
N LYS A 34 8.07 18.21 22.51
CA LYS A 34 7.08 19.29 22.43
C LYS A 34 6.86 19.68 20.96
N PRO A 35 5.67 20.22 20.60
CA PRO A 35 5.32 20.59 19.23
C PRO A 35 5.98 21.92 18.79
N ASN A 36 7.30 21.97 18.78
CA ASN A 36 8.10 23.10 18.30
C ASN A 36 9.51 22.67 17.85
N LEU A 37 10.18 23.53 17.08
CA LEU A 37 11.47 23.23 16.45
C LEU A 37 12.66 23.19 17.44
N ASP A 38 12.54 23.85 18.59
CA ASP A 38 13.61 23.94 19.59
C ASP A 38 13.55 22.79 20.62
N SER A 39 12.47 22.01 20.59
CA SER A 39 12.27 20.88 21.49
C SER A 39 13.27 19.76 21.25
N ARG A 40 13.70 19.11 22.33
CA ARG A 40 14.53 17.92 22.31
C ARG A 40 13.96 16.85 21.36
N LYS A 41 14.84 16.30 20.53
CA LYS A 41 14.57 15.11 19.71
C LYS A 41 14.60 13.88 20.61
N ILE A 42 13.51 13.13 20.63
CA ILE A 42 13.34 11.92 21.46
C ILE A 42 13.27 10.64 20.60
N GLY A 43 13.30 10.80 19.28
CA GLY A 43 13.37 9.72 18.32
C GLY A 43 13.41 10.25 16.89
N ALA A 44 13.46 9.32 15.94
CA ALA A 44 13.35 9.59 14.52
C ALA A 44 12.57 8.47 13.87
N LEU A 45 11.82 8.80 12.83
CA LEU A 45 11.08 7.89 11.97
C LEU A 45 11.81 7.79 10.63
N ASN A 46 11.85 6.61 10.06
CA ASN A 46 12.41 6.41 8.72
C ASN A 46 11.43 6.93 7.66
N TYR A 47 11.95 7.17 6.46
CA TYR A 47 11.11 7.41 5.29
C TYR A 47 10.10 6.27 5.13
N LEU A 48 8.85 6.60 4.80
CA LEU A 48 7.71 5.70 4.66
C LEU A 48 7.31 4.90 5.92
N GLU A 49 7.88 5.20 7.09
CA GLU A 49 7.46 4.59 8.34
C GLU A 49 5.99 4.93 8.63
N LYS A 50 5.18 3.90 8.89
CA LYS A 50 3.77 4.02 9.27
C LYS A 50 3.69 4.64 10.65
N ILE A 51 2.83 5.65 10.80
CA ILE A 51 2.52 6.26 12.10
C ILE A 51 1.02 6.31 12.34
N GLU A 52 0.66 6.20 13.61
CA GLU A 52 -0.71 6.40 14.08
C GLU A 52 -0.80 7.78 14.74
N VAL A 53 -1.66 8.63 14.19
CA VAL A 53 -1.93 9.95 14.71
C VAL A 53 -2.83 9.83 15.93
N ALA A 54 -2.27 10.15 17.09
CA ALA A 54 -2.99 10.17 18.36
C ALA A 54 -3.89 11.40 18.48
N LYS A 55 -3.38 12.56 18.06
CA LYS A 55 -4.08 13.84 18.22
C LYS A 55 -3.52 14.92 17.29
N LYS A 56 -4.42 15.68 16.68
CA LYS A 56 -4.15 16.99 16.05
C LYS A 56 -4.03 18.07 17.14
N THR A 57 -2.93 18.82 17.14
CA THR A 57 -2.66 19.82 18.18
C THR A 57 -3.23 21.20 17.87
N GLY A 58 -3.55 21.49 16.60
CA GLY A 58 -3.88 22.80 16.06
C GLY A 58 -2.67 23.74 15.91
N ILE A 59 -1.47 23.32 16.32
CA ILE A 59 -0.26 24.15 16.30
C ILE A 59 0.35 24.10 14.91
N LYS A 60 0.12 25.16 14.13
CA LYS A 60 0.60 25.27 12.75
C LYS A 60 2.05 25.70 12.69
N LEU A 61 2.75 25.25 11.65
CA LEU A 61 4.11 25.64 11.34
C LEU A 61 4.28 25.79 9.83
N SER A 62 5.07 26.78 9.42
CA SER A 62 5.54 26.94 8.05
C SER A 62 7.06 27.02 8.06
N ILE A 63 7.71 26.23 7.21
CA ILE A 63 9.16 26.21 7.03
C ILE A 63 9.51 26.32 5.55
N THR A 64 10.77 26.67 5.27
CA THR A 64 11.33 26.60 3.91
C THR A 64 12.36 25.50 3.89
N ASP A 65 12.20 24.55 2.97
CA ASP A 65 13.08 23.40 2.79
C ASP A 65 13.42 23.31 1.29
N ASN A 66 14.71 23.37 0.95
CA ASN A 66 15.20 23.42 -0.43
C ASN A 66 14.48 24.48 -1.31
N GLY A 67 14.24 25.66 -0.75
CA GLY A 67 13.53 26.76 -1.44
C GLY A 67 12.02 26.58 -1.57
N LYS A 68 11.45 25.44 -1.15
CA LYS A 68 10.01 25.18 -1.14
C LYS A 68 9.41 25.50 0.23
N LYS A 69 8.31 26.25 0.22
CA LYS A 69 7.53 26.50 1.44
C LYS A 69 6.71 25.25 1.79
N ILE A 70 6.95 24.68 2.96
CA ILE A 70 6.20 23.55 3.52
C ILE A 70 5.36 24.07 4.68
N GLN A 71 4.09 23.71 4.70
CA GLN A 71 3.12 24.12 5.73
C GLN A 71 2.45 22.90 6.31
N GLY A 72 2.12 22.98 7.60
CA GLY A 72 1.48 21.88 8.30
C GLY A 72 1.15 22.22 9.75
N GLU A 73 0.91 21.18 10.52
CA GLU A 73 0.58 21.15 11.92
C GLU A 73 1.47 20.15 12.66
N TRP A 74 1.71 20.38 13.94
CA TRP A 74 2.27 19.36 14.81
C TRP A 74 1.20 18.33 15.18
N LEU A 75 1.53 17.05 15.04
CA LEU A 75 0.68 15.93 15.44
C LEU A 75 1.33 15.20 16.61
N LYS A 76 0.51 14.79 17.58
CA LYS A 76 0.92 13.82 18.58
C LYS A 76 0.80 12.42 17.99
N VAL A 77 1.82 11.59 18.16
CA VAL A 77 1.89 10.23 17.60
C VAL A 77 2.30 9.22 18.65
N PHE A 78 1.89 7.96 18.43
CA PHE A 78 2.38 6.79 19.15
C PHE A 78 3.19 5.92 18.20
N VAL A 79 4.42 5.60 18.58
CA VAL A 79 5.33 4.82 17.73
C VAL A 79 5.90 3.68 18.55
N THR A 80 5.67 2.45 18.11
CA THR A 80 6.21 1.25 18.77
C THR A 80 7.60 0.95 18.22
N LYS A 81 8.63 1.03 19.06
CA LYS A 81 10.01 0.69 18.71
C LYS A 81 10.57 -0.33 19.69
N LYS A 82 11.01 -1.49 19.20
CA LYS A 82 11.68 -2.54 20.01
C LYS A 82 10.95 -2.83 21.34
N ASN A 83 9.63 -2.98 21.27
CA ASN A 83 8.74 -3.22 22.42
C ASN A 83 8.57 -2.05 23.41
N ALA A 84 8.98 -0.83 23.05
CA ALA A 84 8.70 0.40 23.80
C ALA A 84 7.80 1.34 22.99
N ILE A 85 6.83 1.97 23.64
CA ILE A 85 5.98 2.98 23.02
C ILE A 85 6.63 4.35 23.22
N VAL A 86 7.05 4.97 22.12
CA VAL A 86 7.50 6.37 22.10
C VAL A 86 6.29 7.24 21.81
N THR A 87 5.99 8.15 22.73
CA THR A 87 4.96 9.19 22.54
C THR A 87 5.65 10.52 22.31
N GLY A 88 5.30 11.22 21.23
CA GLY A 88 5.89 12.51 20.92
C GLY A 88 5.16 13.27 19.82
N TYR A 89 5.81 14.29 19.29
CA TYR A 89 5.27 15.19 18.28
C TYR A 89 6.08 15.15 16.99
N VAL A 90 5.38 15.13 15.86
CA VAL A 90 5.95 15.20 14.51
C VAL A 90 5.26 16.29 13.71
N PHE A 91 5.95 16.85 12.71
CA PHE A 91 5.39 17.88 11.84
C PHE A 91 4.77 17.24 10.59
N ASP A 92 3.47 17.45 10.36
CA ASP A 92 2.71 16.77 9.30
C ASP A 92 2.96 17.29 7.88
N GLY A 93 3.68 18.41 7.75
CA GLY A 93 4.15 18.88 6.45
C GLY A 93 5.07 17.87 5.75
N TYR A 94 5.58 16.88 6.50
CA TYR A 94 6.34 15.74 6.00
C TYR A 94 5.58 14.41 6.12
N LEU A 95 4.25 14.44 6.18
CA LEU A 95 3.42 13.25 6.25
C LEU A 95 2.47 13.16 5.06
N ILE A 96 2.17 11.93 4.65
CA ILE A 96 1.20 11.63 3.58
C ILE A 96 0.11 10.69 4.08
N ASN A 97 -1.11 10.87 3.57
CA ASN A 97 -2.30 10.07 3.94
C ASN A 97 -2.23 8.63 3.41
N LYS A 98 -1.74 8.48 2.18
CA LYS A 98 -1.49 7.22 1.48
C LYS A 98 0.00 7.22 1.19
N LYS A 99 0.66 6.07 1.20
CA LYS A 99 1.94 5.92 0.49
C LYS A 99 1.66 6.40 -0.93
N SER A 100 2.19 7.57 -1.30
CA SER A 100 1.87 8.16 -2.60
C SER A 100 2.56 7.30 -3.65
N GLU A 101 1.76 6.65 -4.49
CA GLU A 101 2.24 5.91 -5.67
C GLU A 101 3.04 6.79 -6.64
N SER A 102 2.94 8.12 -6.51
CA SER A 102 3.67 9.10 -7.33
C SER A 102 5.19 8.97 -7.27
N ASP A 103 5.74 8.38 -6.20
CA ASP A 103 7.19 8.33 -5.96
C ASP A 103 7.72 6.88 -5.93
N ILE A 104 6.95 5.91 -6.44
CA ILE A 104 7.36 4.49 -6.43
C ILE A 104 8.66 4.22 -7.18
N ASN A 105 9.00 5.07 -8.16
CA ASN A 105 10.28 5.02 -8.86
C ASN A 105 11.48 5.36 -7.96
N GLU A 106 11.24 6.03 -6.83
CA GLU A 106 12.27 6.37 -5.84
C GLU A 106 12.37 5.34 -4.71
N TRP A 107 11.44 4.38 -4.63
CA TRP A 107 11.44 3.37 -3.59
C TRP A 107 12.65 2.43 -3.72
N SER A 108 13.33 2.21 -2.61
CA SER A 108 14.30 1.14 -2.47
C SER A 108 13.60 -0.22 -2.42
N ILE A 109 14.34 -1.31 -2.58
CA ILE A 109 13.76 -2.67 -2.47
C ILE A 109 13.08 -2.91 -1.12
N ASN A 110 13.66 -2.36 -0.04
CA ASN A 110 13.11 -2.53 1.30
C ASN A 110 11.76 -1.82 1.47
N ASP A 111 11.45 -0.79 0.67
CA ASP A 111 10.19 -0.08 0.76
C ASP A 111 9.01 -0.88 0.17
N PHE A 112 9.30 -1.84 -0.72
CA PHE A 112 8.32 -2.77 -1.27
C PHE A 112 8.02 -3.92 -0.31
N ILE A 113 8.94 -4.27 0.59
CA ILE A 113 8.80 -5.42 1.47
C ILE A 113 8.24 -4.97 2.82
N VAL A 114 7.08 -5.52 3.21
CA VAL A 114 6.39 -5.13 4.45
C VAL A 114 6.68 -6.12 5.57
N GLU A 115 6.57 -7.42 5.29
CA GLU A 115 6.71 -8.48 6.27
C GLU A 115 7.29 -9.72 5.60
N TYR A 116 8.29 -10.34 6.22
CA TYR A 116 8.91 -11.56 5.73
C TYR A 116 9.68 -12.29 6.85
N PRO A 117 9.89 -13.61 6.73
CA PRO A 117 10.74 -14.34 7.66
C PRO A 117 12.21 -14.02 7.40
N LYS A 118 12.94 -13.63 8.45
CA LYS A 118 14.31 -13.10 8.34
C LYS A 118 15.30 -14.05 7.67
N ASN A 119 15.11 -15.37 7.81
CA ASN A 119 15.96 -16.38 7.16
C ASN A 119 15.86 -16.38 5.63
N TYR A 120 14.83 -15.75 5.07
CA TYR A 120 14.61 -15.66 3.61
C TYR A 120 14.82 -14.25 3.04
N GLU A 121 15.47 -13.34 3.77
CA GLU A 121 15.66 -11.94 3.36
C GLU A 121 16.20 -11.80 1.92
N THR A 122 17.22 -12.57 1.58
CA THR A 122 17.89 -12.51 0.27
C THR A 122 16.99 -13.00 -0.86
N GLU A 123 16.24 -14.08 -0.63
CA GLU A 123 15.32 -14.65 -1.62
C GLU A 123 14.13 -13.72 -1.85
N VAL A 124 13.53 -13.20 -0.78
CA VAL A 124 12.44 -12.21 -0.88
C VAL A 124 12.89 -10.97 -1.64
N LYS A 125 14.07 -10.42 -1.31
CA LYS A 125 14.61 -9.27 -2.05
C LYS A 125 14.82 -9.58 -3.53
N SER A 126 15.38 -10.74 -3.85
CA SER A 126 15.61 -11.16 -5.23
C SER A 126 14.29 -11.29 -6.01
N ASN A 127 13.27 -11.90 -5.41
CA ASN A 127 11.95 -12.05 -6.03
C ASN A 127 11.28 -10.69 -6.27
N ILE A 128 11.29 -9.80 -5.26
CA ILE A 128 10.70 -8.47 -5.42
C ILE A 128 11.50 -7.61 -6.41
N GLU A 129 12.83 -7.75 -6.48
CA GLU A 129 13.64 -7.07 -7.50
C GLU A 129 13.31 -7.58 -8.91
N TYR A 130 13.14 -8.88 -9.09
CA TYR A 130 12.71 -9.48 -10.35
C TYR A 130 11.34 -8.92 -10.79
N GLU A 131 10.35 -8.96 -9.90
CA GLU A 131 9.01 -8.41 -10.17
C GLU A 131 9.08 -6.93 -10.56
N ARG A 132 9.79 -6.12 -9.77
CA ARG A 132 9.99 -4.69 -10.10
C ARG A 132 10.66 -4.48 -11.44
N GLY A 133 11.60 -5.35 -11.82
CA GLY A 133 12.24 -5.34 -13.12
C GLY A 133 11.25 -5.57 -14.26
N GLN A 134 10.37 -6.57 -14.13
CA GLN A 134 9.32 -6.85 -15.11
C GLN A 134 8.32 -5.69 -15.22
N TRP A 135 7.96 -5.05 -14.11
CA TRP A 135 6.96 -3.99 -14.14
C TRP A 135 7.54 -2.59 -14.41
N LYS A 136 8.86 -2.50 -14.64
CA LYS A 136 9.53 -1.22 -14.93
C LYS A 136 9.09 -0.66 -16.28
N GLY A 137 8.58 0.57 -16.27
CA GLY A 137 8.20 1.29 -17.48
C GLY A 137 6.91 0.79 -18.14
N VAL A 138 6.19 -0.15 -17.52
CA VAL A 138 4.88 -0.59 -17.99
C VAL A 138 3.91 0.59 -17.86
N PRO A 139 3.23 1.00 -18.95
CA PRO A 139 2.27 2.09 -18.90
C PRO A 139 1.14 1.80 -17.93
N ASN A 140 0.53 2.86 -17.40
CA ASN A 140 -0.68 2.75 -16.61
C ASN A 140 -1.67 3.84 -17.03
N PRO A 141 -2.82 3.48 -17.64
CA PRO A 141 -3.20 2.12 -18.03
C PRO A 141 -2.40 1.61 -19.24
N PHE A 142 -2.43 0.30 -19.46
CA PHE A 142 -1.94 -0.35 -20.69
C PHE A 142 -3.02 -1.25 -21.29
N ILE A 143 -2.81 -1.73 -22.52
CA ILE A 143 -3.74 -2.63 -23.21
C ILE A 143 -3.11 -4.01 -23.32
N ALA A 144 -3.84 -5.05 -22.90
CA ALA A 144 -3.41 -6.43 -23.06
C ALA A 144 -4.62 -7.38 -23.16
N THR A 145 -4.40 -8.53 -23.78
CA THR A 145 -5.38 -9.60 -23.98
C THR A 145 -5.32 -10.59 -22.84
N TYR A 146 -6.46 -10.91 -22.23
CA TYR A 146 -6.53 -11.96 -21.21
C TYR A 146 -6.27 -13.33 -21.84
N ARG A 147 -5.20 -14.01 -21.38
CA ARG A 147 -4.79 -15.33 -21.89
C ARG A 147 -5.30 -16.49 -21.07
N GLY A 148 -5.81 -16.21 -19.88
CA GLY A 148 -6.41 -17.19 -18.99
C GLY A 148 -5.75 -17.19 -17.62
N ASN A 149 -6.13 -18.16 -16.81
CA ASN A 149 -5.56 -18.42 -15.50
C ASN A 149 -5.25 -19.92 -15.36
N TYR A 150 -4.21 -20.25 -14.59
CA TYR A 150 -3.87 -21.64 -14.32
C TYR A 150 -3.15 -21.81 -12.99
N ILE A 151 -3.18 -23.03 -12.44
CA ILE A 151 -2.41 -23.40 -11.25
C ILE A 151 -1.11 -24.07 -11.68
N GLY A 152 0.01 -23.41 -11.38
CA GLY A 152 1.37 -23.95 -11.45
C GLY A 152 1.95 -24.12 -10.05
N ASP A 153 3.13 -23.55 -9.82
CA ASP A 153 3.70 -23.35 -8.47
C ASP A 153 2.90 -22.32 -7.66
N TYR A 154 2.17 -21.44 -8.34
CA TYR A 154 1.11 -20.62 -7.77
C TYR A 154 -0.05 -20.42 -8.76
N HIS A 155 -1.05 -19.64 -8.36
CA HIS A 155 -2.15 -19.27 -9.26
C HIS A 155 -1.72 -18.11 -10.15
N HIS A 156 -1.60 -18.36 -11.45
CA HIS A 156 -1.23 -17.37 -12.45
C HIS A 156 -2.47 -16.73 -13.08
N ILE A 157 -2.39 -15.44 -13.41
CA ILE A 157 -3.44 -14.69 -14.11
C ILE A 157 -2.79 -13.85 -15.20
N ASP A 158 -2.85 -14.34 -16.44
CA ASP A 158 -1.99 -13.85 -17.51
C ASP A 158 -2.71 -12.92 -18.48
N PHE A 159 -2.03 -11.83 -18.80
CA PHE A 159 -2.37 -10.92 -19.88
C PHE A 159 -1.19 -10.76 -20.83
N GLU A 160 -1.46 -10.65 -22.13
CA GLU A 160 -0.43 -10.49 -23.16
C GLU A 160 -0.63 -9.19 -23.94
N ASP A 161 0.41 -8.36 -24.07
CA ASP A 161 0.35 -7.18 -24.92
C ASP A 161 0.59 -7.50 -26.41
N SER A 162 0.57 -6.47 -27.26
CA SER A 162 0.79 -6.62 -28.71
C SER A 162 2.20 -7.07 -29.08
N ASP A 163 3.17 -6.90 -28.19
CA ASP A 163 4.57 -7.29 -28.39
C ASP A 163 4.82 -8.73 -27.91
N GLY A 164 3.78 -9.44 -27.43
CA GLY A 164 3.86 -10.80 -26.92
C GLY A 164 4.37 -10.89 -25.49
N ARG A 165 4.41 -9.77 -24.76
CA ARG A 165 4.86 -9.75 -23.37
C ARG A 165 3.76 -10.20 -22.44
N ILE A 166 4.08 -11.14 -21.55
CA ILE A 166 3.16 -11.67 -20.53
C ILE A 166 3.27 -10.85 -19.24
N TYR A 167 2.11 -10.52 -18.68
CA TYR A 167 1.89 -9.84 -17.42
C TYR A 167 1.08 -10.76 -16.52
N ASP A 168 1.74 -11.30 -15.50
CA ASP A 168 1.09 -12.15 -14.50
C ASP A 168 0.67 -11.32 -13.29
N PHE A 169 -0.60 -11.41 -12.93
CA PHE A 169 -1.19 -10.77 -11.76
C PHE A 169 -1.54 -11.75 -10.64
N GLY A 170 -1.09 -13.00 -10.72
CA GLY A 170 -1.47 -14.09 -9.83
C GLY A 170 -1.37 -13.80 -8.33
N PHE A 171 -0.26 -13.19 -7.91
CA PHE A 171 -0.05 -12.78 -6.53
C PHE A 171 -0.59 -11.40 -6.17
N GLY A 172 -1.14 -10.66 -7.13
CA GLY A 172 -1.66 -9.32 -6.92
C GLY A 172 -2.98 -9.30 -6.14
N GLN A 173 -3.19 -8.24 -5.36
CA GLN A 173 -4.49 -7.93 -4.76
C GLN A 173 -5.43 -7.27 -5.78
N ASN A 174 -5.84 -8.08 -6.76
CA ASN A 174 -6.60 -7.64 -7.92
C ASN A 174 -8.06 -7.27 -7.59
N ASP A 175 -8.53 -6.22 -8.23
CA ASP A 175 -9.94 -5.81 -8.28
C ASP A 175 -10.41 -5.78 -9.74
N PHE A 176 -11.21 -6.77 -10.10
CA PHE A 176 -11.81 -6.89 -11.44
C PHE A 176 -13.16 -6.17 -11.55
N GLY A 177 -13.62 -5.52 -10.49
CA GLY A 177 -14.95 -4.91 -10.43
C GLY A 177 -16.06 -5.94 -10.68
N SER A 178 -16.90 -5.68 -11.68
CA SER A 178 -17.97 -6.60 -12.10
C SER A 178 -17.54 -7.69 -13.08
N ILE A 179 -16.30 -7.65 -13.57
CA ILE A 179 -15.77 -8.63 -14.53
C ILE A 179 -15.34 -9.89 -13.77
N SER A 180 -15.83 -11.05 -14.22
CA SER A 180 -15.48 -12.35 -13.66
C SER A 180 -14.61 -13.14 -14.63
N LEU A 181 -13.31 -12.85 -14.67
CA LEU A 181 -12.36 -13.48 -15.59
C LEU A 181 -12.33 -15.01 -15.49
N PHE A 182 -12.53 -15.54 -14.30
CA PHE A 182 -12.55 -16.98 -14.01
C PHE A 182 -13.46 -17.28 -12.80
N ASP A 183 -13.88 -18.53 -12.65
CA ASP A 183 -14.60 -18.98 -11.47
C ASP A 183 -13.66 -19.05 -10.25
N LYS A 184 -14.00 -18.38 -9.15
CA LYS A 184 -13.10 -18.29 -7.98
C LYS A 184 -12.91 -19.61 -7.21
N LYS A 185 -13.74 -20.64 -7.46
CA LYS A 185 -13.65 -21.94 -6.78
C LYS A 185 -12.94 -22.97 -7.65
N GLU A 186 -13.41 -23.09 -8.88
CA GLU A 186 -12.95 -24.09 -9.84
C GLU A 186 -11.77 -23.58 -10.69
N LEU A 187 -11.54 -22.26 -10.71
CA LEU A 187 -10.48 -21.59 -11.47
C LEU A 187 -10.56 -21.82 -12.99
N ASN A 188 -11.72 -22.24 -13.48
CA ASN A 188 -11.98 -22.31 -14.91
C ASN A 188 -12.13 -20.90 -15.48
N ASP A 189 -11.46 -20.63 -16.60
CA ASP A 189 -11.60 -19.38 -17.34
C ASP A 189 -13.05 -19.13 -17.74
N SER A 190 -13.46 -17.87 -17.69
CA SER A 190 -14.74 -17.43 -18.25
C SER A 190 -14.62 -17.36 -19.78
N PRO A 191 -15.41 -18.14 -20.54
CA PRO A 191 -15.40 -18.10 -22.00
C PRO A 191 -15.77 -16.73 -22.58
N GLU A 192 -16.46 -15.88 -21.79
CA GLU A 192 -16.84 -14.52 -22.19
C GLU A 192 -15.62 -13.60 -22.34
N TYR A 193 -14.61 -13.79 -21.50
CA TYR A 193 -13.47 -12.89 -21.36
C TYR A 193 -12.16 -13.46 -21.92
N LEU A 194 -12.06 -14.78 -22.07
CA LEU A 194 -10.88 -15.42 -22.63
C LEU A 194 -10.60 -14.90 -24.06
N GLY A 195 -9.38 -14.38 -24.28
CA GLY A 195 -8.98 -13.79 -25.55
C GLY A 195 -9.52 -12.38 -25.81
N LYS A 196 -10.21 -11.74 -24.85
CA LYS A 196 -10.62 -10.34 -24.95
C LYS A 196 -9.50 -9.41 -24.52
N SER A 197 -9.43 -8.25 -25.16
CA SER A 197 -8.50 -7.18 -24.79
C SER A 197 -9.12 -6.24 -23.78
N PHE A 198 -8.30 -5.84 -22.82
CA PHE A 198 -8.69 -4.94 -21.76
C PHE A 198 -7.74 -3.76 -21.73
N LYS A 199 -8.28 -2.60 -21.39
CA LYS A 199 -7.49 -1.51 -20.84
C LYS A 199 -7.36 -1.76 -19.34
N ILE A 200 -6.13 -2.02 -18.91
CA ILE A 200 -5.77 -2.46 -17.57
C ILE A 200 -5.20 -1.29 -16.81
N PHE A 201 -5.84 -0.93 -15.70
CA PHE A 201 -5.31 -0.01 -14.71
C PHE A 201 -4.74 -0.85 -13.59
N TRP A 202 -3.49 -0.57 -13.23
CA TRP A 202 -2.78 -1.34 -12.22
C TRP A 202 -2.06 -0.42 -11.23
N GLU A 203 -1.89 -0.88 -10.00
CA GLU A 203 -1.12 -0.18 -8.97
C GLU A 203 -0.24 -1.20 -8.24
N TRP A 204 0.79 -0.71 -7.56
CA TRP A 204 1.52 -1.52 -6.58
C TRP A 204 0.69 -1.61 -5.31
N LYS A 205 0.08 -2.78 -5.05
CA LYS A 205 -0.73 -3.00 -3.85
C LYS A 205 -0.09 -4.01 -2.91
N MET A 206 -0.26 -3.76 -1.62
CA MET A 206 0.17 -4.70 -0.59
C MET A 206 -0.57 -6.02 -0.75
N SER A 207 0.18 -7.05 -1.10
CA SER A 207 -0.32 -8.38 -1.39
C SER A 207 0.41 -9.39 -0.52
N SER A 208 -0.24 -10.53 -0.28
CA SER A 208 0.33 -11.64 0.47
C SER A 208 0.56 -12.79 -0.48
N PHE A 209 1.75 -13.35 -0.47
CA PHE A 209 2.09 -14.51 -1.29
C PHE A 209 2.93 -15.50 -0.49
N PRO A 210 2.77 -16.81 -0.75
CA PRO A 210 3.65 -17.79 -0.18
C PRO A 210 5.03 -17.59 -0.81
N CYS A 211 6.04 -17.50 0.02
CA CYS A 211 7.41 -17.42 -0.45
C CYS A 211 8.26 -18.51 0.16
N CYS A 212 9.27 -18.78 -0.66
CA CYS A 212 10.62 -19.10 -0.28
C CYS A 212 10.84 -20.60 -0.15
N SER A 213 11.98 -21.02 -0.68
CA SER A 213 12.34 -22.41 -0.93
C SER A 213 12.39 -23.20 0.38
N GLY A 214 11.26 -23.82 0.76
CA GLY A 214 11.17 -24.68 1.94
C GLY A 214 9.80 -24.65 2.61
N ASP A 215 9.48 -23.53 3.26
CA ASP A 215 8.39 -23.49 4.27
C ASP A 215 7.11 -22.77 3.80
N TYR A 216 7.07 -22.24 2.57
CA TYR A 216 5.94 -21.46 2.01
C TYR A 216 5.40 -20.40 3.00
N GLU A 217 6.32 -19.72 3.67
CA GLU A 217 5.96 -18.71 4.65
C GLU A 217 5.30 -17.52 3.94
N THR A 218 4.30 -16.93 4.60
CA THR A 218 3.59 -15.79 4.02
C THR A 218 4.45 -14.54 4.07
N VAL A 219 4.73 -13.98 2.90
CA VAL A 219 5.38 -12.68 2.74
C VAL A 219 4.33 -11.64 2.38
N LYS A 220 4.50 -10.41 2.91
CA LYS A 220 3.73 -9.24 2.50
C LYS A 220 4.64 -8.26 1.80
N ALA A 221 4.31 -7.92 0.56
CA ALA A 221 5.03 -6.92 -0.21
C ALA A 221 4.08 -6.17 -1.15
N TYR A 222 4.54 -5.06 -1.71
CA TYR A 222 3.86 -4.36 -2.78
C TYR A 222 4.12 -5.09 -4.10
N LEU A 223 3.06 -5.62 -4.71
CA LEU A 223 3.08 -6.34 -5.98
C LEU A 223 2.17 -5.64 -7.01
N PRO A 224 2.41 -5.83 -8.31
CA PRO A 224 1.47 -5.38 -9.34
C PRO A 224 0.09 -5.95 -9.08
N SER A 225 -0.93 -5.10 -9.16
CA SER A 225 -2.31 -5.51 -8.91
C SER A 225 -3.23 -4.72 -9.80
N ILE A 226 -4.17 -5.41 -10.44
CA ILE A 226 -5.23 -4.78 -11.20
C ILE A 226 -6.12 -4.00 -10.22
N VAL A 227 -6.37 -2.73 -10.53
CA VAL A 227 -7.31 -1.89 -9.77
C VAL A 227 -8.57 -1.57 -10.57
N LYS A 228 -8.51 -1.75 -11.90
CA LYS A 228 -9.66 -1.61 -12.78
C LYS A 228 -9.38 -2.30 -14.11
N LEU A 229 -10.40 -2.94 -14.66
CA LEU A 229 -10.44 -3.41 -16.04
C LEU A 229 -11.54 -2.68 -16.80
N GLU A 230 -11.23 -2.27 -18.02
CA GLU A 230 -12.20 -1.81 -19.01
C GLU A 230 -12.11 -2.73 -20.23
N ILE A 231 -13.20 -3.41 -20.59
CA ILE A 231 -13.26 -4.22 -21.81
C ILE A 231 -13.16 -3.27 -23.00
N LEU A 232 -12.30 -3.63 -23.96
CA LEU A 232 -12.30 -2.99 -25.26
C LEU A 232 -13.31 -3.73 -26.13
N GLU A 233 -14.42 -3.08 -26.46
CA GLU A 233 -15.37 -3.61 -27.44
C GLU A 233 -14.66 -3.69 -28.80
N ASN A 234 -14.63 -4.90 -29.38
CA ASN A 234 -14.28 -5.12 -30.78
C ASN A 234 -15.55 -5.12 -31.62
#